data_AF-A0A2R7SED6-F1
#
_entry.id   AF-A0A2R7SED6-F1
#
_cell.length_a   1.000
_cell.length_b   1.000
_cell.length_c   1.000
_cell.angle_alpha   90.00
_cell.angle_beta   90.00
_cell.angle_gamma   90.00
#
_symmetry.space_group_name_H-M   'P 1'
#
loop_
_entity.id
_entity.type
_entity.pdbx_description
1 polymer ?
#
loop_
_entity_poly.entity_id
_entity_poly.type
_entity_poly.pdbx_seq_one_letter_code
_entity_poly.pdbx_strand_id
1 'polypeptide(L)'
;MTDTSDLHPSAPLAFETVAAALAAKPLSTEEELRATFDFNKAAVLAALQQAGATAATVDYFGAGDEGRIEGVYTLPESAASTRVCLAVVERSWDADAKRMTAAAALRDYALDDALRELCDAAVTLTGHDGYENGEGGRGALTVDVAAGEFSLEHGNYYVERDVTEHKL
;
A
#
# COMPACT_ATOMS: atom_id res chain seq x y z
N MET A 1 -2.54 -41.74 1.25
CA MET A 1 -2.14 -41.53 2.66
C MET A 1 -0.69 -41.10 2.60
N THR A 2 -0.30 -39.86 2.82
CA THR A 2 -0.88 -38.71 3.54
C THR A 2 -0.75 -37.49 2.61
N ASP A 3 -1.85 -36.85 2.23
CA ASP A 3 -2.34 -35.63 2.90
C ASP A 3 -1.18 -34.79 3.45
N THR A 4 -0.77 -33.78 2.69
CA THR A 4 0.16 -32.76 3.12
C THR A 4 -0.36 -31.44 2.56
N SER A 5 -1.26 -30.89 3.37
CA SER A 5 -1.23 -29.47 3.72
C SER A 5 -1.67 -28.52 2.62
N ASP A 6 -2.99 -28.32 2.60
CA ASP A 6 -3.62 -27.02 2.41
C ASP A 6 -2.79 -25.90 3.09
N LEU A 7 -2.06 -25.14 2.28
CA LEU A 7 -1.82 -23.72 2.52
C LEU A 7 -2.50 -22.99 1.37
N HIS A 8 -3.83 -23.05 1.39
CA HIS A 8 -4.60 -22.08 0.63
C HIS A 8 -4.30 -20.71 1.27
N PRO A 9 -3.91 -19.68 0.49
CA PRO A 9 -3.76 -18.33 1.04
C PRO A 9 -5.06 -17.97 1.77
N SER A 10 -4.91 -17.45 2.99
CA SER A 10 -6.01 -16.98 3.84
C SER A 10 -7.05 -16.33 2.94
N ALA A 11 -8.28 -16.87 2.93
CA ALA A 11 -9.33 -16.38 2.07
C ALA A 11 -9.37 -14.85 2.17
N PRO A 12 -9.47 -14.12 1.04
CA PRO A 12 -9.49 -12.65 1.06
C PRO A 12 -10.52 -12.20 2.08
N LEU A 13 -10.15 -11.28 2.97
CA LEU A 13 -11.08 -10.68 3.91
C LEU A 13 -12.32 -10.23 3.13
N ALA A 14 -13.50 -10.60 3.59
CA ALA A 14 -14.73 -10.14 2.95
C ALA A 14 -14.85 -8.63 3.17
N PHE A 15 -15.31 -7.87 2.16
CA PHE A 15 -15.45 -6.41 2.26
C PHE A 15 -16.35 -6.00 3.45
N GLU A 16 -17.34 -6.83 3.78
CA GLU A 16 -18.23 -6.67 4.92
C GLU A 16 -17.46 -6.64 6.25
N THR A 17 -16.34 -7.36 6.34
CA THR A 17 -15.48 -7.36 7.54
C THR A 17 -14.75 -6.02 7.67
N VAL A 18 -14.24 -5.48 6.55
CA VAL A 18 -13.61 -4.15 6.51
C VAL A 18 -14.63 -3.07 6.88
N ALA A 19 -15.81 -3.11 6.26
CA ALA A 19 -16.89 -2.18 6.53
C ALA A 19 -17.37 -2.23 7.97
N ALA A 20 -17.53 -3.43 8.55
CA ALA A 20 -17.91 -3.60 9.94
C ALA A 20 -16.84 -3.06 10.90
N ALA A 21 -15.56 -3.29 10.62
CA ALA A 21 -14.46 -2.76 11.43
C ALA A 21 -14.46 -1.24 11.48
N LEU A 22 -14.59 -0.57 10.32
CA LEU A 22 -14.64 0.89 10.23
C LEU A 22 -15.91 1.48 10.88
N ALA A 23 -17.04 0.77 10.83
CA ALA A 23 -18.30 1.24 11.42
C ALA A 23 -18.40 1.02 12.93
N ALA A 24 -17.70 0.03 13.49
CA ALA A 24 -17.89 -0.40 14.88
C ALA A 24 -17.40 0.61 15.92
N LYS A 25 -16.27 1.27 15.66
CA LYS A 25 -15.68 2.27 16.55
C LYS A 25 -14.92 3.32 15.74
N PRO A 26 -14.75 4.54 16.26
CA PRO A 26 -13.74 5.44 15.75
C PRO A 26 -12.36 4.76 15.79
N LEU A 27 -11.68 4.75 14.67
CA LEU A 27 -10.35 4.19 14.50
C LEU A 27 -9.34 5.32 14.29
N SER A 28 -8.10 5.10 14.68
CA SER A 28 -6.98 5.91 14.21
C SER A 28 -6.74 5.69 12.72
N THR A 29 -6.07 6.64 12.06
CA THR A 29 -5.75 6.54 10.62
C THR A 29 -4.96 5.26 10.29
N GLU A 30 -4.04 4.85 11.18
CA GLU A 30 -3.27 3.62 11.00
C GLU A 30 -4.14 2.36 11.11
N GLU A 31 -5.08 2.31 12.07
CA GLU A 31 -6.02 1.20 12.19
C GLU A 31 -6.98 1.12 10.98
N GLU A 32 -7.45 2.27 10.48
CA GLU A 32 -8.26 2.34 9.25
C GLU A 32 -7.48 1.83 8.04
N LEU A 33 -6.22 2.26 7.89
CA LEU A 33 -5.35 1.83 6.81
C LEU A 33 -5.05 0.33 6.89
N ARG A 34 -4.78 -0.19 8.09
CA ARG A 34 -4.57 -1.63 8.29
C ARG A 34 -5.83 -2.43 7.94
N ALA A 35 -7.02 -1.91 8.30
CA ALA A 35 -8.28 -2.58 8.03
C ALA A 35 -8.57 -2.73 6.53
N THR A 36 -8.19 -1.75 5.71
CA THR A 36 -8.35 -1.84 4.25
C THR A 36 -7.18 -2.53 3.54
N PHE A 37 -5.96 -2.46 4.10
CA PHE A 37 -4.75 -2.93 3.44
C PHE A 37 -4.79 -4.42 3.08
N ASP A 38 -5.19 -5.29 4.00
CA ASP A 38 -5.19 -6.73 3.74
C ASP A 38 -6.23 -7.13 2.67
N PHE A 39 -7.39 -6.45 2.66
CA PHE A 39 -8.39 -6.58 1.60
C PHE A 39 -7.81 -6.12 0.26
N ASN A 40 -7.23 -4.93 0.21
CA ASN A 40 -6.68 -4.33 -1.00
C ASN A 40 -5.52 -5.16 -1.58
N LYS A 41 -4.62 -5.64 -0.71
CA LYS A 41 -3.52 -6.53 -1.08
C LYS A 41 -4.04 -7.81 -1.75
N ALA A 42 -5.07 -8.43 -1.16
CA ALA A 42 -5.65 -9.64 -1.74
C ALA A 42 -6.39 -9.36 -3.07
N ALA A 43 -7.10 -8.23 -3.17
CA ALA A 43 -7.76 -7.80 -4.40
C ALA A 43 -6.76 -7.54 -5.54
N VAL A 44 -5.65 -6.85 -5.24
CA VAL A 44 -4.55 -6.59 -6.20
C VAL A 44 -3.89 -7.89 -6.64
N LEU A 45 -3.61 -8.82 -5.72
CA LEU A 45 -3.04 -10.12 -6.06
C LEU A 45 -3.97 -10.90 -7.01
N ALA A 46 -5.27 -10.94 -6.70
CA ALA A 46 -6.25 -11.60 -7.55
C ALA A 46 -6.33 -10.95 -8.94
N ALA A 47 -6.29 -9.62 -9.03
CA ALA A 47 -6.28 -8.90 -10.30
C ALA A 47 -5.02 -9.18 -11.13
N LEU A 48 -3.84 -9.23 -10.50
CA LEU A 48 -2.59 -9.63 -11.14
C LEU A 48 -2.67 -11.05 -11.69
N GLN A 49 -3.17 -12.00 -10.90
CA GLN A 49 -3.34 -13.40 -11.32
C GLN A 49 -4.32 -13.53 -12.49
N GLN A 50 -5.46 -12.84 -12.44
CA GLN A 50 -6.46 -12.83 -13.52
C GLN A 50 -5.92 -12.21 -14.81
N ALA A 51 -5.05 -11.20 -14.69
CA ALA A 51 -4.37 -10.59 -15.83
C ALA A 51 -3.22 -11.44 -16.39
N GLY A 52 -2.88 -12.57 -15.76
CA GLY A 52 -1.75 -13.41 -16.13
C GLY A 52 -0.40 -12.80 -15.80
N ALA A 53 -0.34 -11.85 -14.86
CA ALA A 53 0.92 -11.31 -14.37
C ALA A 53 1.69 -12.36 -13.55
N THR A 54 3.00 -12.29 -13.63
CA THR A 54 3.96 -13.12 -12.89
C THR A 54 4.69 -12.29 -11.84
N ALA A 55 4.88 -11.00 -12.09
CA ALA A 55 5.48 -10.05 -11.16
C ALA A 55 4.88 -8.65 -11.34
N ALA A 56 4.96 -7.86 -10.27
CA ALA A 56 4.77 -6.42 -10.31
C ALA A 56 5.79 -5.71 -9.40
N THR A 57 6.23 -4.52 -9.80
CA THR A 57 7.15 -3.69 -9.03
C THR A 57 6.69 -2.24 -9.06
N VAL A 58 6.73 -1.58 -7.91
CA VAL A 58 6.48 -0.14 -7.77
C VAL A 58 7.73 0.49 -7.19
N ASP A 59 8.41 1.33 -7.97
CA ASP A 59 9.61 2.04 -7.53
C ASP A 59 9.23 3.44 -7.05
N TYR A 60 9.85 3.89 -5.96
CA TYR A 60 9.63 5.22 -5.42
C TYR A 60 10.94 5.87 -4.97
N PHE A 61 10.93 7.19 -5.00
CA PHE A 61 12.06 8.02 -4.62
C PHE A 61 11.57 9.33 -4.01
N GLY A 62 12.28 9.81 -2.99
CA GLY A 62 12.18 11.18 -2.51
C GLY A 62 13.52 11.70 -2.01
N ALA A 63 13.64 13.02 -1.99
CA ALA A 63 14.79 13.76 -1.49
C ALA A 63 14.35 15.15 -1.03
N GLY A 64 14.83 15.58 0.13
CA GLY A 64 14.52 16.90 0.69
C GLY A 64 13.09 16.98 1.24
N ASP A 65 12.20 17.65 0.50
CA ASP A 65 10.77 17.78 0.78
C ASP A 65 9.89 17.28 -0.38
N GLU A 66 10.50 16.64 -1.39
CA GLU A 66 9.80 16.10 -2.55
C GLU A 66 9.95 14.59 -2.62
N GLY A 67 8.88 13.91 -3.03
CA GLY A 67 8.93 12.50 -3.41
C GLY A 67 7.76 12.11 -4.28
N ARG A 68 7.94 10.99 -5.01
CA ARG A 68 6.85 10.32 -5.73
C ARG A 68 7.15 8.86 -6.01
N ILE A 69 6.11 8.13 -6.41
CA ILE A 69 6.26 6.91 -7.19
C ILE A 69 6.92 7.28 -8.53
N GLU A 70 8.04 6.64 -8.84
CA GLU A 70 8.79 6.83 -10.10
C GLU A 70 8.23 5.95 -11.22
N GLY A 71 7.73 4.76 -10.89
CA GLY A 71 7.17 3.86 -11.90
C GLY A 71 6.47 2.66 -11.31
N VAL A 72 5.56 2.11 -12.11
CA VAL A 72 4.86 0.86 -11.85
C VAL A 72 5.10 -0.05 -13.05
N TYR A 73 5.52 -1.27 -12.78
CA TYR A 73 5.93 -2.23 -13.80
C TYR A 73 5.22 -3.55 -13.52
N THR A 74 4.66 -4.17 -14.56
CA THR A 74 4.05 -5.50 -14.47
C THR A 74 4.66 -6.42 -15.53
N LEU A 75 4.67 -7.73 -15.28
CA LEU A 75 5.15 -8.74 -16.23
C LEU A 75 4.05 -9.78 -16.49
N PRO A 76 3.42 -9.80 -17.67
CA PRO A 76 3.63 -8.90 -18.80
C PRO A 76 3.07 -7.49 -18.55
N GLU A 77 3.63 -6.48 -19.21
CA GLU A 77 3.27 -5.06 -19.05
C GLU A 77 1.79 -4.77 -19.32
N SER A 78 1.16 -5.58 -20.19
CA SER A 78 -0.27 -5.47 -20.49
C SER A 78 -1.17 -5.67 -19.27
N ALA A 79 -0.68 -6.31 -18.21
CA ALA A 79 -1.46 -6.54 -16.98
C ALA A 79 -1.81 -5.23 -16.25
N ALA A 80 -0.99 -4.18 -16.38
CA ALA A 80 -1.21 -2.88 -15.72
C ALA A 80 -2.56 -2.21 -16.09
N SER A 81 -3.12 -2.55 -17.26
CA SER A 81 -4.41 -2.00 -17.75
C SER A 81 -5.65 -2.69 -17.17
N THR A 82 -5.50 -3.79 -16.43
CA THR A 82 -6.62 -4.47 -15.75
C THR A 82 -7.24 -3.56 -14.68
N ARG A 83 -8.51 -3.77 -14.37
CA ARG A 83 -9.22 -3.03 -13.32
C ARG A 83 -9.32 -3.84 -12.03
N VAL A 84 -9.35 -3.15 -10.89
CA VAL A 84 -9.47 -3.75 -9.57
C VAL A 84 -10.29 -2.86 -8.64
N CYS A 85 -11.12 -3.46 -7.80
CA CYS A 85 -11.87 -2.74 -6.78
C CYS A 85 -11.09 -2.73 -5.45
N LEU A 86 -10.80 -1.54 -4.94
CA LEU A 86 -10.18 -1.34 -3.64
C LEU A 86 -11.20 -0.83 -2.63
N ALA A 87 -11.03 -1.22 -1.37
CA ALA A 87 -11.67 -0.60 -0.23
C ALA A 87 -10.94 0.71 0.10
N VAL A 88 -11.70 1.80 0.14
CA VAL A 88 -11.25 3.13 0.57
C VAL A 88 -12.03 3.59 1.78
N VAL A 89 -11.43 4.48 2.57
CA VAL A 89 -12.07 5.08 3.74
C VAL A 89 -12.66 6.42 3.33
N GLU A 90 -13.98 6.52 3.29
CA GLU A 90 -14.68 7.77 3.04
C GLU A 90 -15.04 8.43 4.36
N ARG A 91 -14.65 9.70 4.51
CA ARG A 91 -14.94 10.49 5.70
C ARG A 91 -16.06 11.48 5.41
N SER A 92 -17.03 11.53 6.31
CA SER A 92 -18.15 12.48 6.21
C SER A 92 -18.46 13.09 7.57
N TRP A 93 -18.77 14.39 7.56
CA TRP A 93 -19.16 15.11 8.77
C TRP A 93 -20.63 14.82 9.12
N ASP A 94 -20.87 14.22 10.28
CA ASP A 94 -22.20 14.08 10.85
C ASP A 94 -22.51 15.35 11.67
N ALA A 95 -23.41 16.17 11.14
CA ALA A 95 -23.78 17.45 11.75
C ALA A 95 -24.57 17.28 13.06
N ASP A 96 -25.39 16.23 13.17
CA ASP A 96 -26.23 15.98 14.34
C ASP A 96 -25.39 15.45 15.50
N ALA A 97 -24.49 14.50 15.21
CA ALA A 97 -23.56 13.96 16.20
C ALA A 97 -22.29 14.82 16.39
N LYS A 98 -22.12 15.90 15.60
CA LYS A 98 -20.98 16.82 15.60
C LYS A 98 -19.62 16.10 15.61
N ARG A 99 -19.49 15.08 14.77
CA ARG A 99 -18.28 14.26 14.68
C ARG A 99 -18.01 13.86 13.23
N MET A 100 -16.75 13.60 12.93
CA MET A 100 -16.38 12.92 11.70
C MET A 100 -16.79 11.45 11.79
N THR A 101 -17.31 10.91 10.70
CA THR A 101 -17.60 9.49 10.52
C THR A 101 -16.76 8.94 9.40
N ALA A 102 -16.40 7.67 9.48
CA ALA A 102 -15.65 6.94 8.47
C ALA A 102 -16.46 5.73 8.02
N ALA A 103 -16.48 5.46 6.72
CA ALA A 103 -17.12 4.29 6.15
C ALA A 103 -16.24 3.69 5.05
N ALA A 104 -16.26 2.35 4.93
CA ALA A 104 -15.63 1.69 3.79
C ALA A 104 -16.50 1.91 2.55
N ALA A 105 -15.88 2.26 1.44
CA ALA A 105 -16.49 2.20 0.12
C ALA A 105 -15.60 1.38 -0.81
N LEU A 106 -16.21 0.69 -1.77
CA LEU A 106 -15.48 0.14 -2.90
C LEU A 106 -15.35 1.20 -3.98
N ARG A 107 -14.13 1.31 -4.53
CA ARG A 107 -13.80 2.17 -5.65
C ARG A 107 -13.01 1.38 -6.67
N ASP A 108 -13.26 1.68 -7.93
CA ASP A 108 -12.69 0.96 -9.06
C ASP A 108 -11.47 1.73 -9.59
N TYR A 109 -10.33 1.05 -9.67
CA TYR A 109 -9.03 1.59 -10.04
C TYR A 109 -8.46 0.86 -11.26
N ALA A 110 -7.59 1.54 -12.01
CA ALA A 110 -6.62 0.83 -12.83
C ALA A 110 -5.65 0.08 -11.90
N LEU A 111 -5.21 -1.12 -12.28
CA LEU A 111 -4.28 -1.92 -11.47
C LEU A 111 -2.97 -1.16 -11.21
N ASP A 112 -2.54 -0.37 -12.18
CA ASP A 112 -1.43 0.58 -12.08
C ASP A 112 -1.59 1.54 -10.87
N ASP A 113 -2.71 2.25 -10.78
CA ASP A 113 -3.01 3.15 -9.65
C ASP A 113 -3.19 2.39 -8.34
N ALA A 114 -3.84 1.23 -8.38
CA ALA A 114 -4.03 0.40 -7.20
C ALA A 114 -2.70 -0.08 -6.59
N LEU A 115 -1.71 -0.38 -7.43
CA LEU A 115 -0.36 -0.71 -6.99
C LEU A 115 0.35 0.49 -6.35
N ARG A 116 0.13 1.71 -6.84
CA ARG A 116 0.65 2.94 -6.20
C ARG A 116 0.05 3.14 -4.81
N GLU A 117 -1.27 3.10 -4.70
CA GLU A 117 -1.99 3.24 -3.42
C GLU A 117 -1.54 2.18 -2.40
N LEU A 118 -1.34 0.94 -2.86
CA LEU A 118 -0.85 -0.13 -2.00
C LEU A 118 0.61 0.09 -1.57
N CYS A 119 1.46 0.63 -2.45
CA CYS A 119 2.84 0.97 -2.14
C CYS A 119 2.92 2.06 -1.07
N ASP A 120 2.21 3.17 -1.26
CA ASP A 120 2.18 4.26 -0.28
C ASP A 120 1.64 3.78 1.07
N ALA A 121 0.55 2.98 1.06
CA ALA A 121 0.02 2.37 2.27
C ALA A 121 1.03 1.44 2.96
N ALA A 122 1.80 0.65 2.21
CA ALA A 122 2.82 -0.24 2.75
C ALA A 122 3.97 0.54 3.42
N VAL A 123 4.41 1.65 2.81
CA VAL A 123 5.43 2.54 3.38
C VAL A 123 4.94 3.11 4.72
N THR A 124 3.71 3.65 4.76
CA THR A 124 3.13 4.16 6.01
C THR A 124 3.01 3.06 7.08
N LEU A 125 2.49 1.88 6.72
CA LEU A 125 2.25 0.76 7.65
C LEU A 125 3.52 0.07 8.17
N THR A 126 4.68 0.36 7.59
CA THR A 126 5.99 -0.12 8.07
C THR A 126 6.68 0.90 8.97
N GLY A 127 6.00 2.01 9.29
CA GLY A 127 6.48 3.02 10.23
C GLY A 127 7.41 4.06 9.61
N HIS A 128 7.40 4.19 8.29
CA HIS A 128 8.11 5.26 7.59
C HIS A 128 7.16 6.44 7.35
N ASP A 129 7.59 7.64 7.71
CA ASP A 129 6.79 8.87 7.57
C ASP A 129 6.59 9.31 6.11
N GLY A 130 7.17 8.59 5.15
CA GLY A 130 7.21 8.91 3.73
C GLY A 130 8.65 8.93 3.21
N TYR A 131 8.85 8.63 1.93
CA TYR A 131 10.17 8.66 1.28
C TYR A 131 10.65 10.07 0.93
N GLU A 132 9.79 11.09 1.08
CA GLU A 132 10.11 12.50 0.87
C GLU A 132 10.74 13.17 2.09
N ASN A 133 10.61 12.60 3.29
CA ASN A 133 10.98 13.31 4.52
C ASN A 133 12.48 13.29 4.81
N GLY A 134 13.00 14.44 5.27
CA GLY A 134 14.38 14.57 5.75
C GLY A 134 15.37 14.67 4.59
N GLU A 135 16.32 13.73 4.54
CA GLU A 135 17.21 13.61 3.36
C GLU A 135 16.57 12.75 2.27
N GLY A 136 15.34 12.29 2.50
CA GLY A 136 14.56 11.42 1.64
C GLY A 136 14.98 9.96 1.70
N GLY A 137 14.52 9.19 0.73
CA GLY A 137 14.76 7.77 0.63
C GLY A 137 14.32 7.19 -0.69
N ARG A 138 14.58 5.90 -0.89
CA ARG A 138 14.14 5.15 -2.05
C ARG A 138 13.78 3.73 -1.67
N GLY A 139 12.98 3.10 -2.52
CA GLY A 139 12.67 1.71 -2.33
C GLY A 139 11.77 1.18 -3.42
N ALA A 140 11.32 -0.04 -3.21
CA ALA A 140 10.44 -0.73 -4.13
C ALA A 140 9.47 -1.64 -3.38
N LEU A 141 8.19 -1.61 -3.77
CA LEU A 141 7.25 -2.68 -3.48
C LEU A 141 7.35 -3.71 -4.61
N THR A 142 7.68 -4.96 -4.30
CA THR A 142 7.74 -6.07 -5.26
C THR A 142 6.70 -7.13 -4.91
N VAL A 143 6.04 -7.65 -5.94
CA VAL A 143 5.02 -8.71 -5.85
C VAL A 143 5.47 -9.92 -6.66
N ASP A 144 5.65 -11.05 -5.99
CA ASP A 144 5.72 -12.36 -6.65
C ASP A 144 4.30 -12.92 -6.72
N VAL A 145 3.73 -12.94 -7.92
CA VAL A 145 2.31 -13.29 -8.12
C VAL A 145 2.07 -14.78 -7.93
N ALA A 146 3.07 -15.62 -8.25
CA ALA A 146 2.96 -17.07 -8.12
C ALA A 146 3.07 -17.51 -6.65
N ALA A 147 3.96 -16.87 -5.88
CA ALA A 147 4.09 -17.10 -4.45
C ALA A 147 3.00 -16.37 -3.63
N GLY A 148 2.37 -15.34 -4.21
CA GLY A 148 1.42 -14.48 -3.49
C GLY A 148 2.11 -13.59 -2.44
N GLU A 149 3.40 -13.32 -2.64
CA GLU A 149 4.24 -12.61 -1.69
C GLU A 149 4.42 -11.15 -2.11
N PHE A 150 4.45 -10.28 -1.10
CA PHE A 150 4.70 -8.85 -1.26
C PHE A 150 5.87 -8.49 -0.35
N SER A 151 6.88 -7.84 -0.91
CA SER A 151 8.06 -7.37 -0.18
C SER A 151 8.25 -5.88 -0.41
N LEU A 152 8.45 -5.13 0.68
CA LEU A 152 8.80 -3.71 0.62
C LEU A 152 10.28 -3.56 1.00
N GLU A 153 11.08 -3.08 0.04
CA GLU A 153 12.41 -2.53 0.33
C GLU A 153 12.26 -1.04 0.61
N HIS A 154 12.93 -0.55 1.65
CA HIS A 154 13.03 0.89 1.95
C HIS A 154 14.43 1.24 2.45
N GLY A 155 15.04 2.26 1.85
CA GLY A 155 16.32 2.81 2.26
C GLY A 155 16.21 4.32 2.50
N ASN A 156 16.63 4.76 3.69
CA ASN A 156 16.74 6.19 4.02
C ASN A 156 18.09 6.74 3.57
N TYR A 157 18.11 7.99 3.11
CA TYR A 157 19.33 8.75 2.96
C TYR A 157 19.69 9.48 4.26
N TYR A 158 20.99 9.72 4.46
CA TYR A 158 21.49 10.53 5.56
C TYR A 158 22.70 11.35 5.09
N VAL A 159 22.87 12.53 5.66
CA VAL A 159 24.02 13.41 5.39
C VAL A 159 24.80 13.65 6.68
N GLU A 160 26.09 13.35 6.65
CA GLU A 160 27.04 13.66 7.73
C GLU A 160 27.88 14.89 7.35
N ARG A 161 28.09 15.82 8.28
CA ARG A 161 28.92 17.03 8.06
C ARG A 161 29.92 17.22 9.19
N ASP A 162 31.18 17.43 8.84
CA ASP A 162 32.26 17.86 9.75
C ASP A 162 32.73 19.26 9.33
N VAL A 163 32.88 20.18 10.29
CA VAL A 163 33.16 21.60 10.04
C VAL A 163 34.21 22.10 11.02
N THR A 164 35.35 22.56 10.49
CA THR A 164 36.41 23.23 11.26
C THR A 164 36.56 24.68 10.84
N GLU A 165 36.55 25.60 11.81
CA GLU A 165 36.74 27.03 11.57
C GLU A 165 38.13 27.48 12.02
N HIS A 166 38.82 28.26 11.18
CA HIS A 166 40.14 28.80 11.48
C HIS A 166 40.16 30.31 11.27
N LYS A 167 40.72 31.04 12.23
CA LYS A 167 41.00 32.47 12.05
C LYS A 167 42.26 32.63 11.19
N LEU A 168 42.18 33.52 10.19
CA LEU A 168 43.30 33.94 9.36
C LEU A 168 44.00 35.15 9.96
#